data_AF-A0A2G6SDB0-F1
#
_entry.id   AF-A0A2G6SDB0-F1
#
_cell.length_a   1.000
_cell.length_b   1.000
_cell.length_c   1.000
_cell.angle_alpha   90.00
_cell.angle_beta   90.00
_cell.angle_gamma   90.00
#
_symmetry.space_group_name_H-M   'P 1'
#
loop_
_entity.id
_entity.type
_entity.pdbx_description
1 polymer ?
#
loop_
_entity_poly.entity_id
_entity_poly.type
_entity_poly.pdbx_seq_one_letter_code
_entity_poly.pdbx_strand_id
1 'polypeptide(L)' 'MTLPEWTAPAPAADGATAQAMFAALQQRAATAGITLRNPPPEPTTCCGRGCNGCVWEGFLDAAEYWRQEALLQLQD' A
#
# COMPACT_ATOMS: atom_id res chain seq x y z
N MET A 1 -17.53 -16.44 16.07
CA MET A 1 -17.21 -15.14 15.46
C MET A 1 -16.39 -15.43 14.22
N THR A 2 -17.04 -15.48 13.06
CA THR A 2 -16.36 -15.62 11.77
C THR A 2 -15.71 -14.27 11.50
N LEU A 3 -14.42 -14.13 11.77
CA LEU A 3 -13.67 -13.02 11.20
C LEU A 3 -13.86 -13.17 9.68
N PRO A 4 -14.35 -12.15 8.95
CA PRO A 4 -14.15 -12.17 7.52
C PRO A 4 -12.65 -12.33 7.34
N GLU A 5 -12.23 -13.32 6.56
CA GLU A 5 -10.85 -13.44 6.11
C GLU A 5 -10.51 -12.14 5.40
N TRP A 6 -10.02 -11.16 6.15
CA TRP A 6 -9.48 -9.95 5.59
C TRP A 6 -8.22 -10.40 4.89
N THR A 7 -8.37 -10.73 3.61
CA THR A 7 -7.24 -11.00 2.75
C THR A 7 -6.52 -9.67 2.58
N ALA A 8 -5.35 -9.59 3.22
CA ALA A 8 -4.41 -8.53 2.98
C ALA A 8 -4.27 -8.31 1.47
N PRO A 9 -4.37 -7.07 0.96
CA PRO A 9 -4.17 -6.85 -0.45
C PRO A 9 -2.78 -7.33 -0.87
N ALA A 10 -2.70 -7.84 -2.10
CA ALA A 10 -1.45 -8.27 -2.72
C ALA A 10 -0.46 -7.09 -2.81
N PRO A 11 0.86 -7.37 -2.90
CA PRO A 11 1.83 -6.32 -3.18
C PRO A 11 1.47 -5.55 -4.44
N ALA A 12 1.68 -4.24 -4.40
CA ALA A 12 1.46 -3.38 -5.55
C ALA A 12 2.45 -3.75 -6.67
N ALA A 13 1.95 -3.77 -7.91
CA ALA A 13 2.77 -3.99 -9.11
C ALA A 13 2.98 -2.68 -9.89
N ASP A 14 2.13 -1.68 -9.67
CA ASP A 14 2.07 -0.41 -10.36
C ASP A 14 1.38 0.64 -9.48
N GLY A 15 1.37 1.91 -9.91
CA GLY A 15 0.76 2.99 -9.14
C GLY A 15 -0.72 2.83 -8.86
N ALA A 16 -1.47 2.32 -9.84
CA ALA A 16 -2.91 2.12 -9.69
C ALA A 16 -3.20 1.05 -8.62
N THR A 17 -2.47 -0.07 -8.67
CA THR A 17 -2.58 -1.13 -7.65
C THR A 17 -2.09 -0.66 -6.28
N ALA A 18 -1.04 0.15 -6.20
CA ALA A 18 -0.56 0.74 -4.94
C ALA A 18 -1.60 1.69 -4.31
N GLN A 19 -2.20 2.58 -5.08
CA GLN A 19 -3.26 3.46 -4.59
C GLN A 19 -4.45 2.65 -4.06
N ALA A 20 -4.89 1.64 -4.82
CA ALA A 20 -6.00 0.78 -4.40
C ALA A 20 -5.66 0.04 -3.09
N MET A 21 -4.44 -0.46 -2.96
CA MET A 21 -3.93 -1.11 -1.76
C MET A 21 -3.91 -0.16 -0.54
N PHE A 22 -3.40 1.07 -0.72
CA PHE A 22 -3.36 2.09 0.34
C PHE A 22 -4.76 2.49 0.80
N ALA A 23 -5.69 2.68 -0.14
CA ALA A 23 -7.06 3.00 0.17
C ALA A 23 -7.73 1.86 0.96
N ALA A 24 -7.57 0.61 0.54
CA ALA A 24 -8.14 -0.54 1.23
C ALA A 24 -7.62 -0.66 2.67
N LEU A 25 -6.30 -0.54 2.88
CA LEU A 25 -5.70 -0.63 4.20
C LEU A 25 -6.09 0.54 5.11
N GLN A 26 -6.14 1.77 4.58
CA GLN A 26 -6.62 2.94 5.35
C GLN A 26 -8.08 2.80 5.77
N GLN A 27 -8.96 2.35 4.88
CA GLN A 27 -10.37 2.10 5.21
C GLN A 27 -10.50 1.07 6.33
N ARG A 28 -9.70 0.00 6.27
CA ARG A 28 -9.67 -1.01 7.32
C ARG A 28 -9.17 -0.46 8.65
N ALA A 29 -8.09 0.28 8.63
CA ALA A 29 -7.52 0.87 9.84
C ALA A 29 -8.49 1.87 10.47
N ALA A 30 -9.15 2.72 9.67
CA ALA A 30 -10.21 3.58 10.14
C ALA A 30 -11.37 2.79 10.78
N THR A 31 -11.75 1.64 10.21
CA THR A 31 -12.79 0.77 10.76
C THR A 31 -12.35 0.11 12.08
N ALA A 32 -11.07 -0.26 12.19
CA ALA A 32 -10.49 -0.84 13.40
C ALA A 32 -10.11 0.22 14.46
N GLY A 33 -10.20 1.52 14.13
CA GLY A 33 -9.73 2.62 14.98
C GLY A 33 -8.21 2.72 15.09
N ILE A 34 -7.47 2.10 14.16
CA ILE A 34 -6.01 2.10 14.10
C ILE A 34 -5.55 3.25 13.20
N THR A 35 -4.51 3.98 13.64
CA THR A 35 -3.92 5.06 12.85
C THR A 35 -2.67 4.54 12.13
N LEU A 36 -2.80 4.30 10.83
CA LEU A 36 -1.66 3.91 9.98
C LEU A 36 -0.75 5.10 9.68
N ARG A 37 0.52 4.79 9.35
CA ARG A 37 1.44 5.79 8.78
C ARG A 37 0.86 6.38 7.49
N ASN A 38 1.24 7.61 7.19
CA ASN A 38 0.90 8.23 5.92
C ASN A 38 1.51 7.39 4.77
N PRO A 39 0.75 7.04 3.72
CA PRO A 39 1.28 6.29 2.59
C PRO A 39 2.35 7.12 1.85
N PRO A 40 3.32 6.45 1.19
CA PRO A 40 4.31 7.14 0.39
C PRO A 40 3.64 7.95 -0.73
N PRO A 41 4.07 9.20 -0.98
CA PRO A 41 3.48 10.03 -2.02
C PRO A 41 3.74 9.41 -3.39
N GLU A 42 2.75 9.48 -4.28
CA GLU A 42 2.92 9.02 -5.65
C GLU A 42 4.00 9.84 -6.36
N PRO A 43 4.91 9.18 -7.08
CA PRO A 43 5.90 9.90 -7.84
C PRO A 43 5.23 10.63 -9.01
N THR A 44 5.29 11.97 -8.98
CA THR A 44 4.68 12.85 -10.00
C THR A 44 5.43 12.83 -11.33
N THR A 45 6.65 12.27 -11.38
CA THR A 45 7.47 12.17 -12.58
C THR A 45 7.71 10.72 -12.98
N CYS A 46 6.73 10.08 -13.59
CA CYS A 46 6.98 8.88 -14.38
C CYS A 46 7.15 9.31 -15.85
N CYS A 47 8.32 9.04 -16.43
CA CYS A 47 8.57 9.27 -17.85
C CYS A 47 7.73 8.37 -18.79
N GLY A 48 6.90 7.46 -18.24
CA GLY A 48 5.93 6.63 -18.96
C GLY A 48 6.55 5.66 -19.97
N ARG A 49 7.89 5.60 -20.01
CA ARG A 49 8.66 4.97 -21.09
C ARG A 49 9.36 3.68 -20.69
N GLY A 50 9.10 3.17 -19.48
CA GLY A 50 9.76 1.96 -18.97
C GLY A 50 11.28 2.14 -18.87
N CYS A 51 11.74 3.27 -18.31
CA CYS A 51 13.17 3.50 -18.12
C CYS A 51 13.71 2.60 -17.00
N ASN A 52 14.89 2.02 -17.20
CA ASN A 52 15.64 1.35 -16.13
C ASN A 52 15.94 2.39 -15.03
N GLY A 53 15.40 2.19 -13.83
CA GLY A 53 15.44 3.19 -12.74
C GLY A 53 14.21 4.09 -12.64
N CYS A 54 13.04 3.66 -13.13
CA CYS A 54 11.79 4.37 -12.89
C CYS A 54 11.56 4.53 -11.38
N VAL A 55 11.18 5.73 -10.98
CA VAL A 55 10.71 6.11 -9.62
C VAL A 55 9.67 5.13 -9.04
N TRP A 56 9.01 4.39 -9.91
CA TRP A 56 8.13 3.28 -9.55
C TRP A 56 8.84 2.18 -8.76
N GLU A 57 10.07 1.78 -9.06
CA GLU A 57 10.71 0.69 -8.32
C GLU A 57 10.94 1.08 -6.85
N GLY A 58 11.45 2.29 -6.59
CA GLY A 58 11.59 2.80 -5.24
C GLY A 58 10.24 3.04 -4.55
N PHE A 59 9.22 3.46 -5.30
CA PHE A 59 7.87 3.62 -4.77
C PHE A 59 7.22 2.27 -4.44
N LEU A 60 7.40 1.24 -5.25
CA LEU A 60 6.85 -0.10 -5.03
C LEU A 60 7.52 -0.77 -3.82
N ASP A 61 8.83 -0.62 -3.66
CA ASP A 61 9.55 -1.07 -2.47
C ASP A 61 9.03 -0.36 -1.20
N ALA A 62 8.89 0.97 -1.26
CA ALA A 62 8.31 1.76 -0.15
C ALA A 62 6.84 1.39 0.11
N ALA A 63 6.07 1.08 -0.92
CA ALA A 63 4.66 0.66 -0.81
C ALA A 63 4.54 -0.71 -0.16
N GLU A 64 5.38 -1.68 -0.54
CA GLU A 64 5.45 -3.00 0.10
C GLU A 64 5.85 -2.88 1.57
N TYR A 65 6.87 -2.08 1.88
CA TYR A 65 7.28 -1.84 3.26
C TYR A 65 6.12 -1.25 4.08
N TRP A 66 5.45 -0.21 3.56
CA TRP A 66 4.28 0.38 4.22
C TRP A 66 3.15 -0.63 4.40
N ARG A 67 2.91 -1.50 3.41
CA ARG A 67 1.89 -2.56 3.47
C ARG A 67 2.18 -3.52 4.62
N GLN A 68 3.42 -3.99 4.73
CA GLN A 68 3.85 -4.91 5.79
C GLN A 68 3.60 -4.30 7.17
N GLU A 69 3.98 -3.04 7.36
CA GLU A 69 3.73 -2.33 8.62
C GLU A 69 2.24 -2.15 8.91
N ALA A 70 1.46 -1.78 7.91
CA ALA A 70 0.01 -1.63 8.07
C ALA A 70 -0.66 -2.94 8.46
N LEU A 71 -0.25 -4.06 7.84
CA LEU A 71 -0.76 -5.38 8.18
C LEU A 71 -0.34 -5.81 9.58
N LEU A 72 0.88 -5.47 10.01
CA LEU A 72 1.35 -5.75 11.36
C LEU A 72 0.50 -5.00 12.40
N GLN A 73 0.16 -3.73 12.15
CA GLN A 73 -0.71 -2.96 13.04
C GLN A 73 -2.14 -3.49 13.04
N LEU A 74 -2.66 -3.95 11.90
CA LEU A 74 -4.03 -4.47 11.76
C LEU A 74 -4.22 -5.90 12.28
N GLN A 75 -3.15 -6.63 12.58
CA GLN A 75 -3.18 -7.98 13.15
C GLN A 75 -3.27 -8.00 14.68
N ASP A 76 -3.08 -6.85 15.35
CA ASP A 76 -3.29 -6.65 16.79
C ASP A 76 -4.76 -6.29 17.08
#